data_AF-A0A1A0J6D2-F1
#
_entry.id   AF-A0A1A0J6D2-F1
#
_cell.length_a   1.000
_cell.length_b   1.000
_cell.length_c   1.000
_cell.angle_alpha   90.00
_cell.angle_beta   90.00
_cell.angle_gamma   90.00
#
_symmetry.space_group_name_H-M   'P 1'
#
loop_
_entity.id
_entity.type
_entity.pdbx_description
1 polymer ?
#
loop_
_entity_poly.entity_id
_entity_poly.type
_entity_poly.pdbx_seq_one_letter_code
_entity_poly.pdbx_strand_id
1 'polypeptide(L)'
;MNQKYWLDLIYEGEKLTEAAEGTARDLSADIADTEAGRAATRTDAEKYRKLVNDTRYRDPNRPEHQLQDVTDAYRWNHPEAARAVPHGIGFSRPGR
;
A
#
# COMPACT_ATOMS: atom_id res chain seq x y z
N MET A 1 13.46 10.64 -4.17
CA MET A 1 12.83 9.42 -3.62
C MET A 1 13.26 9.26 -2.17
N ASN A 2 12.33 9.22 -1.22
CA ASN A 2 12.64 8.87 0.17
C ASN A 2 12.77 7.36 0.27
N GLN A 3 13.98 6.86 0.09
CA GLN A 3 14.28 5.42 0.03
C GLN A 3 13.82 4.67 1.30
N LYS A 4 13.86 5.32 2.46
CA LYS A 4 13.38 4.74 3.72
C LYS A 4 11.87 4.52 3.68
N TYR A 5 11.10 5.54 3.30
CA TYR A 5 9.64 5.43 3.18
C TYR A 5 9.25 4.40 2.12
N TRP A 6 9.96 4.36 0.99
CA TRP A 6 9.74 3.36 -0.06
C TRP A 6 9.89 1.92 0.45
N LEU A 7 10.99 1.62 1.15
CA LEU A 7 11.24 0.29 1.71
C LEU A 7 10.22 -0.10 2.80
N ASP A 8 9.63 0.87 3.48
CA ASP A 8 8.60 0.64 4.50
C ASP A 8 7.29 0.20 3.87
N LEU A 9 6.93 0.83 2.76
CA LEU A 9 5.74 0.45 1.99
C LEU A 9 5.87 -0.93 1.37
N ILE A 10 7.06 -1.28 0.85
CA ILE A 10 7.34 -2.62 0.35
C ILE A 10 7.14 -3.64 1.47
N TYR A 11 7.75 -3.42 2.64
CA TYR A 11 7.62 -4.32 3.78
C TYR A 11 6.18 -4.44 4.28
N GLU A 12 5.42 -3.34 4.29
CA GLU A 12 3.99 -3.37 4.60
C GLU A 12 3.22 -4.22 3.58
N GLY A 13 3.50 -4.07 2.29
CA GLY A 13 2.90 -4.89 1.22
C GLY A 13 3.23 -6.38 1.37
N GLU A 14 4.48 -6.72 1.68
CA GLU A 14 4.91 -8.10 1.95
C GLU A 14 4.12 -8.71 3.12
N LYS A 15 3.92 -7.95 4.20
CA LYS A 15 3.17 -8.42 5.37
C LYS A 15 1.68 -8.54 5.09
N LEU A 16 1.11 -7.63 4.31
CA LEU A 16 -0.29 -7.70 3.91
C LEU A 16 -0.57 -8.92 3.05
N THR A 17 0.31 -9.20 2.09
CA THR A 17 0.17 -10.34 1.18
C THR A 17 0.45 -11.66 1.90
N GLU A 18 1.41 -11.71 2.81
CA GLU A 18 1.61 -12.85 3.71
C GLU A 18 0.34 -13.15 4.53
N ALA A 19 -0.35 -12.12 5.03
CA ALA A 19 -1.56 -12.28 5.82
C ALA A 19 -2.81 -12.67 4.99
N ALA A 20 -2.96 -12.13 3.77
CA ALA A 20 -4.10 -12.38 2.89
C ALA A 20 -3.97 -13.66 2.06
N GLU A 21 -2.78 -13.87 1.48
CA GLU A 21 -2.50 -14.90 0.48
C GLU A 21 -1.64 -16.05 1.05
N GLY A 22 -1.09 -15.89 2.26
CA GLY A 22 -0.18 -16.87 2.86
C GLY A 22 1.24 -16.83 2.30
N THR A 23 1.55 -15.90 1.40
CA THR A 23 2.87 -15.72 0.78
C THR A 23 3.22 -14.24 0.71
N ALA A 24 4.41 -13.87 1.16
CA ALA A 24 4.91 -12.51 1.04
C ALA A 24 5.30 -12.20 -0.42
N ARG A 25 4.79 -11.10 -0.96
CA ARG A 25 5.19 -10.56 -2.27
C ARG A 25 5.31 -9.04 -2.24
N ASP A 26 6.13 -8.49 -3.13
CA ASP A 26 6.32 -7.05 -3.29
C ASP A 26 5.21 -6.45 -4.17
N LEU A 27 4.32 -5.67 -3.56
CA LEU A 27 3.25 -4.95 -4.26
C LEU A 27 3.77 -3.84 -5.18
N SER A 28 5.05 -3.45 -5.11
CA SER A 28 5.63 -2.47 -6.04
C SER A 28 5.64 -2.95 -7.50
N ALA A 29 5.61 -4.26 -7.71
CA ALA A 29 5.43 -4.86 -9.04
C ALA A 29 4.04 -4.61 -9.64
N ASP A 30 3.04 -4.28 -8.81
CA ASP A 30 1.64 -4.09 -9.22
C ASP A 30 1.35 -2.62 -9.62
N ILE A 31 2.37 -1.76 -9.66
CA ILE A 31 2.26 -0.40 -10.20
C ILE A 31 2.15 -0.50 -11.72
N ALA A 32 0.94 -0.78 -12.21
CA ALA A 32 0.67 -0.87 -13.64
C ALA A 32 1.02 0.45 -14.34
N ASP A 33 1.72 0.39 -15.48
CA ASP A 33 2.08 1.60 -16.23
C ASP A 33 0.93 2.14 -17.13
N THR A 34 -0.27 1.59 -16.98
CA THR A 34 -1.45 2.03 -17.74
C THR A 34 -2.28 3.04 -16.95
N GLU A 35 -2.80 4.05 -17.64
CA GLU A 35 -3.62 5.10 -17.02
C GLU A 35 -4.90 4.53 -16.37
N ALA A 36 -5.56 3.59 -17.04
CA ALA A 36 -6.77 2.94 -16.54
C ALA A 36 -6.51 2.09 -15.28
N GLY A 37 -5.43 1.31 -15.25
CA GLY A 37 -5.05 0.52 -14.07
C GLY A 37 -4.76 1.41 -12.86
N ARG A 38 -3.95 2.46 -13.05
CA ARG A 38 -3.65 3.43 -11.99
C ARG A 38 -4.90 4.13 -11.45
N ALA A 39 -5.84 4.50 -12.33
CA ALA A 39 -7.07 5.17 -11.92
C ALA A 39 -7.96 4.26 -11.07
N ALA A 40 -8.08 2.98 -11.41
CA ALA A 40 -8.84 2.00 -10.64
C ALA A 40 -8.22 1.79 -9.25
N THR A 41 -6.92 1.50 -9.18
CA THR A 41 -6.18 1.35 -7.92
C THR A 41 -6.33 2.58 -7.03
N ARG A 42 -6.17 3.78 -7.59
CA ARG A 42 -6.36 5.02 -6.83
C ARG A 42 -7.76 5.16 -6.28
N THR A 43 -8.77 4.81 -7.06
CA THR A 43 -10.17 4.87 -6.62
C THR A 43 -10.41 3.96 -5.40
N ASP A 44 -9.86 2.75 -5.41
CA ASP A 44 -9.98 1.83 -4.27
C ASP A 44 -9.15 2.29 -3.07
N ALA A 45 -7.96 2.82 -3.31
CA ALA A 45 -7.14 3.45 -2.28
C ALA A 45 -7.87 4.61 -1.58
N GLU A 46 -8.58 5.45 -2.35
CA GLU A 46 -9.39 6.55 -1.81
C GLU A 46 -10.58 6.04 -0.98
N LYS A 47 -11.20 4.92 -1.37
CA LYS A 47 -12.25 4.29 -0.55
C LYS A 47 -11.68 3.82 0.79
N TYR A 48 -10.53 3.16 0.79
CA TYR A 48 -9.85 2.76 2.01
C TYR A 48 -9.52 3.97 2.90
N ARG A 49 -8.92 5.02 2.33
CA ARG A 49 -8.59 6.24 3.09
C ARG A 49 -9.81 6.91 3.70
N LYS A 50 -10.93 6.97 2.96
CA LYS A 50 -12.21 7.47 3.49
C LYS A 50 -12.70 6.61 4.66
N LEU A 51 -12.55 5.29 4.60
CA LEU A 51 -12.90 4.39 5.71
C LEU A 51 -12.07 4.69 6.96
N VAL A 52 -10.76 4.94 6.82
CA VAL A 52 -9.85 5.18 7.94
C VAL A 52 -9.64 6.67 8.28
N ASN A 53 -10.43 7.56 7.67
CA ASN A 53 -10.33 9.02 7.83
C ASN A 53 -8.93 9.60 7.54
N ASP A 54 -8.18 9.02 6.61
CA ASP A 54 -6.87 9.54 6.19
C ASP A 54 -7.04 10.63 5.11
N THR A 55 -6.64 11.86 5.46
CA THR A 55 -6.79 13.06 4.60
C THR A 55 -5.47 13.60 4.04
N ARG A 56 -4.38 12.83 4.16
CA ARG A 56 -3.06 13.27 3.68
C ARG A 56 -3.06 13.53 2.17
N TYR A 57 -2.50 14.66 1.76
CA TYR A 57 -2.29 15.01 0.35
C TYR A 57 -1.20 14.13 -0.29
N ARG A 58 -1.39 13.72 -1.55
CA ARG A 58 -0.43 12.92 -2.33
C ARG A 58 -0.23 13.48 -3.74
N ASP A 59 1.03 13.48 -4.15
CA ASP A 59 1.47 13.71 -5.54
C ASP A 59 1.43 12.39 -6.33
N PRO A 60 0.58 12.25 -7.37
CA PRO A 60 0.44 11.03 -8.15
C PRO A 60 1.68 10.67 -8.99
N ASN A 61 2.62 11.59 -9.17
CA ASN A 61 3.86 11.35 -9.92
C ASN A 61 5.00 10.81 -9.04
N ARG A 62 4.82 10.82 -7.71
CA ARG A 62 5.81 10.23 -6.80
C ARG A 62 5.61 8.72 -6.73
N PRO A 63 6.65 7.92 -7.00
CA PRO A 63 6.58 6.48 -6.88
C PRO A 63 5.98 6.06 -5.52
N GLU A 64 6.45 6.65 -4.42
CA GLU A 64 6.01 6.26 -3.06
C GLU A 64 4.51 6.41 -2.85
N HIS A 65 3.89 7.42 -3.46
CA HIS A 65 2.45 7.59 -3.37
C HIS A 65 1.69 6.59 -4.26
N GLN A 66 2.26 6.21 -5.41
CA GLN A 66 1.70 5.16 -6.26
C GLN A 66 1.73 3.81 -5.53
N LEU A 67 2.85 3.47 -4.88
CA LEU A 67 2.94 2.25 -4.08
C LEU A 67 1.98 2.28 -2.89
N GLN A 68 1.89 3.40 -2.18
CA GLN A 68 0.93 3.54 -1.09
C GLN A 68 -0.53 3.41 -1.60
N ASP A 69 -0.85 3.92 -2.80
CA ASP A 69 -2.17 3.70 -3.40
C ASP A 69 -2.43 2.21 -3.69
N VAL A 70 -1.44 1.47 -4.20
CA VAL A 70 -1.55 0.01 -4.37
C VAL A 70 -1.77 -0.70 -3.03
N THR A 71 -1.00 -0.35 -1.99
CA THR A 71 -1.14 -0.91 -0.64
C THR A 71 -2.51 -0.61 -0.04
N ASP A 72 -3.00 0.62 -0.17
CA ASP A 72 -4.32 1.03 0.35
C ASP A 72 -5.45 0.33 -0.42
N ALA A 73 -5.33 0.20 -1.74
CA ALA A 73 -6.28 -0.55 -2.57
C ALA A 73 -6.31 -2.04 -2.20
N TYR A 74 -5.15 -2.63 -1.92
CA TYR A 74 -5.06 -4.00 -1.44
C TYR A 74 -5.78 -4.16 -0.10
N ARG A 75 -5.57 -3.23 0.84
CA ARG A 75 -6.28 -3.21 2.14
C ARG A 75 -7.79 -3.09 1.98
N TRP A 76 -8.28 -2.38 0.97
CA TRP A 76 -9.70 -2.31 0.66
C TRP A 76 -10.27 -3.66 0.21
N ASN A 77 -9.54 -4.37 -0.65
CA ASN A 77 -9.97 -5.64 -1.23
C ASN A 77 -9.75 -6.84 -0.29
N HIS A 78 -8.87 -6.71 0.71
CA HIS A 78 -8.58 -7.73 1.74
C HIS A 78 -8.76 -7.20 3.17
N PRO A 79 -10.01 -6.91 3.61
CA PRO A 79 -10.27 -6.34 4.94
C PRO A 79 -9.75 -7.18 6.10
N GLU A 80 -9.73 -8.51 5.95
CA GLU A 80 -9.22 -9.47 6.93
C GLU A 80 -7.72 -9.28 7.17
N ALA A 81 -6.91 -9.16 6.11
CA ALA A 81 -5.49 -8.91 6.22
C ALA A 81 -5.20 -7.48 6.68
N ALA A 82 -6.02 -6.51 6.24
CA ALA A 82 -5.90 -5.12 6.67
C ALA A 82 -6.03 -4.94 8.18
N ARG A 83 -6.87 -5.76 8.85
CA ARG A 83 -7.00 -5.77 10.31
C ARG A 83 -5.81 -6.39 11.02
N ALA A 84 -5.20 -7.41 10.41
CA ALA A 84 -4.05 -8.11 10.98
C ALA A 84 -2.74 -7.30 10.83
N VAL A 85 -2.64 -6.43 9.82
CA VAL A 85 -1.44 -5.66 9.52
C VAL A 85 -1.68 -4.16 9.76
N PRO A 86 -1.11 -3.56 10.81
CA PRO A 86 -1.19 -2.12 11.07
C PRO A 86 -0.64 -1.30 9.89
N HIS A 87 -1.24 -0.12 9.65
CA HIS A 87 -0.70 0.83 8.69
C HIS A 87 0.67 1.33 9.16
N GLY A 88 1.63 1.46 8.24
CA GLY A 88 2.97 1.93 8.58
C GLY A 88 3.80 0.91 9.37
N ILE A 89 3.49 -0.38 9.33
CA ILE A 89 4.30 -1.42 10.01
C ILE A 89 5.77 -1.44 9.54
N GLY A 90 6.09 -0.87 8.36
CA GLY A 90 7.48 -0.64 7.95
C GLY A 90 8.29 0.20 8.94
N PHE A 91 7.65 1.01 9.79
CA PHE A 91 8.32 1.73 10.88
C PHE A 91 8.79 0.80 12.01
N SER A 92 8.16 -0.35 12.23
CA SER A 92 8.50 -1.33 13.27
C SER A 92 9.24 -2.56 12.74
N ARG A 93 9.79 -2.48 11.51
CA ARG A 93 10.59 -3.54 10.89
C ARG A 93 11.85 -3.85 11.73
N PRO A 94 12.22 -5.14 11.92
CA PRO A 94 13.47 -5.51 12.57
C PRO A 94 14.69 -4.88 11.87
N GLY A 95 15.60 -4.29 12.66
CA GLY A 95 16.78 -3.59 12.14
C GLY A 95 16.58 -2.09 11.89
N ARG A 96 15.57 -1.49 12.53
CA ARG A 96 15.34 -0.04 12.58
C ARG A 96 15.06 0.46 13.98
#